data_AF-A0A933YE49-F1
#
_entry.id   AF-A0A933YE49-F1
#
_cell.length_a   1.000
_cell.length_b   1.000
_cell.length_c   1.000
_cell.angle_alpha   90.00
_cell.angle_beta   90.00
_cell.angle_gamma   90.00
#
_symmetry.space_group_name_H-M   'P 1'
#
loop_
_entity.id
_entity.type
_entity.pdbx_description
1 polymer ?
#
loop_
_entity_poly.entity_id
_entity_poly.type
_entity_poly.pdbx_seq_one_letter_code
_entity_poly.pdbx_strand_id
1 'polypeptide(L)'
;MAEQQFDVTLVGGGPGGYIAAIRAAQLGLKVGLVEKEKLGGICLNWGCIPSKALIKSAELLHAFKKAGEFGITYDNLKFDFNKIIARSRGIADRISKGVEYLMKKNKVEVLYGTAKLTGKNSLEVSKDGKVVATIKSKNIVLATGARPRTIPGVAIDRKKIITSTEAMNLPEQPPSMIIIGAGAIGIEFAYFYNALGTKVTVVEMLPSILPLEDKEITKLLEGSLKKQGIEILTN
;
A
#
# COMPACT_ATOMS: atom_id res chain seq x y z
N MET A 1 27.64 -1.18 23.58
CA MET A 1 26.23 -0.82 23.24
C MET A 1 25.34 -1.52 24.23
N ALA A 2 24.32 -0.84 24.78
CA ALA A 2 23.46 -1.44 25.80
C ALA A 2 22.56 -2.51 25.16
N GLU A 3 22.56 -3.72 25.71
CA GLU A 3 21.64 -4.79 25.34
C GLU A 3 20.23 -4.42 25.82
N GLN A 4 19.26 -4.39 24.93
CA GLN A 4 17.86 -4.14 25.28
C GLN A 4 17.12 -5.45 25.49
N GLN A 5 16.32 -5.51 26.55
CA GLN A 5 15.54 -6.70 26.91
C GLN A 5 14.04 -6.43 26.84
N PHE A 6 13.31 -7.30 26.17
CA PHE A 6 11.85 -7.25 26.02
C PHE A 6 11.21 -8.62 26.31
N ASP A 7 9.94 -8.60 26.70
CA ASP A 7 9.14 -9.83 26.77
C ASP A 7 8.71 -10.28 25.37
N VAL A 8 8.45 -9.32 24.48
CA VAL A 8 8.17 -9.58 23.07
C VAL A 8 8.74 -8.49 22.18
N THR A 9 9.35 -8.90 21.06
CA THR A 9 9.82 -8.00 20.02
C THR A 9 9.13 -8.28 18.70
N LEU A 10 8.60 -7.24 18.09
CA LEU A 10 7.93 -7.30 16.80
C LEU A 10 8.85 -6.78 15.72
N VAL A 11 8.99 -7.54 14.64
CA VAL A 11 9.81 -7.17 13.48
C VAL A 11 8.90 -6.78 12.33
N GLY A 12 8.78 -5.48 12.08
CA GLY A 12 7.88 -4.86 11.12
C GLY A 12 6.75 -4.09 11.81
N GLY A 13 6.57 -2.84 11.41
CA GLY A 13 5.56 -1.90 11.90
C GLY A 13 4.31 -1.81 11.02
N GLY A 14 4.03 -2.82 10.18
CA GLY A 14 2.78 -2.95 9.42
C GLY A 14 1.57 -3.31 10.29
N PRO A 15 0.35 -3.46 9.71
CA PRO A 15 -0.86 -3.76 10.47
C PRO A 15 -0.74 -4.95 11.42
N GLY A 16 -0.18 -6.07 10.96
CA GLY A 16 0.07 -7.22 11.84
C GLY A 16 1.05 -6.92 12.98
N GLY A 17 2.05 -6.08 12.73
CA GLY A 17 3.07 -5.70 13.70
C GLY A 17 2.56 -4.70 14.73
N TYR A 18 2.23 -3.47 14.32
CA TYR A 18 1.89 -2.43 15.30
C TYR A 18 0.63 -2.77 16.12
N ILE A 19 -0.33 -3.52 15.56
CA ILE A 19 -1.52 -3.97 16.31
C ILE A 19 -1.12 -5.01 17.36
N ALA A 20 -0.28 -5.99 17.00
CA ALA A 20 0.23 -6.97 17.95
C ALA A 20 1.08 -6.31 19.05
N ALA A 21 1.84 -5.25 18.74
CA ALA A 21 2.61 -4.51 19.74
C ALA A 21 1.70 -3.81 20.75
N ILE A 22 0.66 -3.13 20.27
CA ILE A 22 -0.36 -2.51 21.12
C ILE A 22 -1.00 -3.58 22.01
N ARG A 23 -1.40 -4.71 21.44
CA ARG A 23 -2.07 -5.77 22.19
C ARG A 23 -1.15 -6.37 23.25
N ALA A 24 0.11 -6.62 22.92
CA ALA A 24 1.11 -7.11 23.87
C ALA A 24 1.33 -6.14 25.03
N ALA A 25 1.42 -4.84 24.75
CA ALA A 25 1.55 -3.81 25.79
C ALA A 25 0.32 -3.74 26.70
N GLN A 26 -0.89 -3.86 26.14
CA GLN A 26 -2.14 -3.93 26.92
C GLN A 26 -2.21 -5.17 27.83
N LEU A 27 -1.49 -6.23 27.50
CA LEU A 27 -1.36 -7.44 28.33
C LEU A 27 -0.24 -7.32 29.39
N GLY A 28 0.37 -6.14 29.54
CA GLY A 28 1.38 -5.86 30.56
C GLY A 28 2.81 -6.28 30.19
N LEU A 29 3.06 -6.65 28.93
CA LEU A 29 4.39 -7.04 28.46
C LEU A 29 5.27 -5.82 28.16
N LYS A 30 6.58 -5.95 28.37
CA LYS A 30 7.55 -4.99 27.85
C LYS A 30 7.80 -5.25 26.36
N VAL A 31 7.40 -4.30 25.51
CA VAL A 31 7.34 -4.50 24.05
C VAL A 31 8.38 -3.66 23.32
N GLY A 32 9.16 -4.33 22.46
CA GLY A 32 9.97 -3.68 21.44
C GLY A 32 9.34 -3.84 20.05
N LEU A 33 9.43 -2.83 19.20
CA LEU A 33 9.05 -2.89 17.79
C LEU A 33 10.18 -2.36 16.92
N VAL A 34 10.62 -3.15 15.94
CA VAL A 34 11.63 -2.74 14.97
C VAL A 34 10.97 -2.44 13.63
N GLU A 35 11.17 -1.24 13.10
CA GLU A 35 10.69 -0.82 11.78
C GLU A 35 11.81 -0.09 11.03
N LYS A 36 12.03 -0.44 9.76
CA LYS A 36 13.10 0.16 8.95
C LYS A 36 12.66 1.47 8.27
N GLU A 37 11.36 1.68 8.08
CA GLU A 37 10.77 2.84 7.41
C GLU A 37 9.77 3.58 8.34
N LYS A 38 8.63 4.05 7.80
CA LYS A 38 7.54 4.65 8.57
C LYS A 38 6.63 3.57 9.16
N LEU A 39 6.12 3.82 10.37
CA LEU A 39 5.11 2.95 10.98
C LEU A 39 3.83 2.90 10.12
N GLY A 40 3.11 1.78 10.21
CA GLY A 40 1.94 1.48 9.40
C GLY A 40 2.21 0.53 8.23
N GLY A 41 3.48 0.31 7.87
CA GLY A 41 3.89 -0.62 6.81
C GLY A 41 3.24 -0.35 5.46
N ILE A 42 3.14 -1.37 4.60
CA ILE A 42 2.63 -1.21 3.22
C ILE A 42 1.19 -0.73 3.20
N CYS A 43 0.28 -1.37 3.94
CA CYS A 43 -1.16 -1.05 3.84
C CYS A 43 -1.44 0.44 4.13
N LEU A 44 -0.75 1.03 5.10
CA LEU A 44 -0.93 2.43 5.44
C LEU A 44 -0.14 3.38 4.52
N ASN A 45 1.13 3.07 4.24
CA ASN A 45 2.02 4.01 3.56
C ASN A 45 1.99 3.91 2.03
N TRP A 46 1.71 2.71 1.50
CA TRP A 46 1.92 2.33 0.09
C TRP A 46 0.90 1.30 -0.41
N GLY A 47 -0.31 1.28 0.13
CA GLY A 47 -1.29 0.23 -0.16
C GLY A 47 -2.70 0.70 0.07
N CYS A 48 -3.42 0.00 0.94
CA CYS A 48 -4.84 0.18 1.21
C CYS A 48 -5.27 1.64 1.40
N ILE A 49 -4.60 2.40 2.27
CA ILE A 49 -4.99 3.77 2.60
C ILE A 49 -4.84 4.72 1.41
N PRO A 50 -3.63 4.86 0.81
CA PRO A 50 -3.47 5.77 -0.32
C PRO A 50 -4.25 5.34 -1.57
N SER A 51 -4.32 4.05 -1.88
CA SER A 51 -5.11 3.56 -3.04
C SER A 51 -6.59 3.89 -2.89
N LYS A 52 -7.19 3.67 -1.72
CA LYS A 52 -8.61 3.96 -1.48
C LYS A 52 -8.88 5.47 -1.50
N ALA A 53 -7.93 6.28 -1.04
CA ALA A 53 -8.02 7.74 -1.14
C ALA A 53 -7.99 8.22 -2.61
N LEU A 54 -7.20 7.59 -3.48
CA LEU A 54 -7.16 7.87 -4.91
C LEU A 54 -8.44 7.39 -5.61
N ILE A 55 -8.87 6.16 -5.34
CA ILE A 55 -10.12 5.58 -5.88
C ILE A 55 -11.32 6.46 -5.53
N LYS A 56 -11.37 7.04 -4.31
CA LYS A 56 -12.47 7.95 -3.96
C LYS A 56 -12.50 9.20 -4.83
N SER A 57 -11.36 9.74 -5.26
CA SER A 57 -11.34 10.83 -6.25
C SER A 57 -11.83 10.37 -7.61
N ALA A 58 -11.39 9.19 -8.07
CA ALA A 58 -11.85 8.62 -9.33
C ALA A 58 -13.37 8.36 -9.34
N GLU A 59 -13.92 7.86 -8.23
CA GLU A 59 -15.36 7.66 -8.03
C GLU A 59 -16.14 8.98 -8.16
N LEU A 60 -15.66 10.07 -7.55
CA LEU A 60 -16.29 11.38 -7.71
C LEU A 60 -16.26 11.86 -9.16
N LEU A 61 -15.10 11.75 -9.83
CA LEU A 61 -14.99 12.13 -11.25
C LEU A 61 -15.92 11.29 -12.14
N HIS A 62 -16.01 10.00 -11.87
CA HIS A 62 -16.93 9.10 -12.57
C HIS A 62 -18.39 9.47 -12.33
N ALA A 63 -18.77 9.79 -11.08
CA ALA A 63 -20.11 10.24 -10.75
C ALA A 63 -20.46 11.55 -11.47
N PHE A 64 -19.53 12.51 -11.53
CA PHE A 64 -19.74 13.74 -12.29
C PHE A 64 -19.94 13.46 -13.79
N LYS A 65 -19.16 12.57 -14.40
CA LYS A 65 -19.38 12.18 -15.81
C LYS A 65 -20.78 11.62 -16.09
N LYS A 66 -21.46 11.09 -15.06
CA LYS A 66 -22.84 10.58 -15.14
C LYS A 66 -23.88 11.49 -14.52
N ALA A 67 -23.52 12.69 -14.08
CA ALA A 67 -24.39 13.58 -13.33
C ALA A 67 -25.68 13.94 -14.09
N GLY A 68 -25.62 13.96 -15.43
CA GLY A 68 -26.79 14.19 -16.29
C GLY A 68 -27.89 13.14 -16.12
N GLU A 69 -27.56 11.89 -15.78
CA GLU A 69 -28.55 10.84 -15.47
C GLU A 69 -29.38 11.18 -14.23
N PHE A 70 -28.85 12.05 -13.37
CA PHE A 70 -29.48 12.55 -12.14
C PHE A 70 -30.08 13.95 -12.31
N GLY A 71 -30.14 14.48 -13.54
CA GLY A 71 -30.62 15.83 -13.82
C GLY A 71 -29.65 16.94 -13.39
N ILE A 72 -28.38 16.60 -13.12
CA ILE A 72 -27.35 17.56 -12.72
C ILE A 72 -26.49 17.90 -13.93
N THR A 73 -26.40 19.19 -14.26
CA THR A 73 -25.56 19.72 -15.32
C THR A 73 -24.46 20.62 -14.75
N TYR A 74 -23.30 20.61 -15.36
CA TYR A 74 -22.19 21.51 -15.05
C TYR A 74 -21.39 21.79 -16.32
N ASP A 75 -20.72 22.93 -16.36
CA ASP A 75 -19.78 23.25 -17.43
C ASP A 75 -18.34 23.00 -16.97
N ASN A 76 -17.48 22.54 -17.87
CA ASN A 76 -16.02 22.52 -17.70
C ASN A 76 -15.51 21.84 -16.41
N LEU A 77 -15.87 20.57 -16.15
CA LEU A 77 -15.24 19.80 -15.07
C LEU A 77 -13.72 19.73 -15.25
N LYS A 78 -13.00 20.27 -14.27
CA LYS A 78 -11.54 20.23 -14.19
C LYS A 78 -11.12 19.52 -12.91
N PHE A 79 -10.00 18.82 -12.97
CA PHE A 79 -9.36 18.23 -11.81
C PHE A 79 -7.87 18.58 -11.81
N ASP A 80 -7.24 18.45 -10.64
CA ASP A 80 -5.82 18.67 -10.44
C ASP A 80 -5.21 17.36 -9.94
N PHE A 81 -4.44 16.72 -10.82
CA PHE A 81 -3.81 15.42 -10.55
C PHE A 81 -2.89 15.47 -9.32
N ASN A 82 -2.11 16.54 -9.20
CA ASN A 82 -1.15 16.71 -8.11
C ASN A 82 -1.87 16.93 -6.78
N LYS A 83 -2.98 17.67 -6.76
CA LYS A 83 -3.81 17.81 -5.54
C LYS A 83 -4.48 16.49 -5.15
N ILE A 84 -4.91 15.67 -6.12
CA ILE A 84 -5.47 14.33 -5.83
C ILE A 84 -4.43 13.45 -5.14
N ILE A 85 -3.20 13.40 -5.68
CA ILE A 85 -2.10 12.64 -5.09
C ILE A 85 -1.70 13.22 -3.73
N ALA A 86 -1.53 14.53 -3.62
CA ALA A 86 -1.18 15.20 -2.37
C ALA A 86 -2.21 14.91 -1.26
N ARG A 87 -3.51 14.89 -1.59
CA ARG A 87 -4.57 14.49 -0.63
C ARG A 87 -4.37 13.06 -0.15
N SER A 88 -4.13 12.13 -1.08
CA SER A 88 -3.88 10.72 -0.75
C SER A 88 -2.66 10.57 0.19
N ARG A 89 -1.54 11.23 -0.13
CA ARG A 89 -0.33 11.25 0.70
C ARG A 89 -0.58 11.86 2.07
N GLY A 90 -1.27 13.00 2.13
CA GLY A 90 -1.60 13.68 3.39
C GLY A 90 -2.46 12.82 4.32
N ILE A 91 -3.40 12.05 3.78
CA ILE A 91 -4.19 11.09 4.56
C ILE A 91 -3.30 9.99 5.14
N ALA A 92 -2.43 9.39 4.32
CA ALA A 92 -1.50 8.35 4.76
C ALA A 92 -0.57 8.87 5.87
N ASP A 93 0.04 10.05 5.69
CA ASP A 93 0.94 10.66 6.67
C ASP A 93 0.22 10.98 8.00
N ARG A 94 -1.03 11.47 7.94
CA ARG A 94 -1.85 11.71 9.14
C ARG A 94 -2.08 10.43 9.93
N ILE A 95 -2.44 9.34 9.26
CA ILE A 95 -2.71 8.06 9.93
C ILE A 95 -1.39 7.47 10.47
N SER A 96 -0.26 7.59 9.75
CA SER A 96 1.07 7.17 10.22
C SER A 96 1.43 7.85 11.55
N LYS A 97 1.23 9.17 11.65
CA LYS A 97 1.43 9.93 12.90
C LYS A 97 0.51 9.45 14.02
N GLY A 98 -0.71 9.03 13.68
CA GLY A 98 -1.63 8.37 14.62
C GLY A 98 -1.07 7.06 15.17
N VAL A 99 -0.44 6.24 14.33
CA VAL A 99 0.23 5.00 14.77
C VAL A 99 1.43 5.31 15.68
N GLU A 100 2.26 6.31 15.34
CA GLU A 100 3.35 6.76 16.21
C GLU A 100 2.85 7.20 17.59
N TYR A 101 1.75 7.97 17.62
CA TYR A 101 1.09 8.36 18.86
C TYR A 101 0.62 7.14 19.66
N LEU A 102 0.02 6.14 19.00
CA LEU A 102 -0.42 4.91 19.66
C LEU A 102 0.74 4.10 20.23
N MET A 103 1.89 4.03 19.56
CA MET A 103 3.08 3.37 20.11
C MET A 103 3.54 4.04 21.41
N LYS A 104 3.63 5.38 21.41
CA LYS A 104 3.99 6.17 22.61
C LYS A 104 2.97 5.98 23.73
N LYS A 105 1.67 6.06 23.42
CA LYS A 105 0.59 5.89 24.39
C LYS A 105 0.64 4.52 25.09
N ASN A 106 1.00 3.47 24.35
CA ASN A 106 1.13 2.12 24.88
C ASN A 106 2.55 1.78 25.39
N LYS A 107 3.45 2.77 25.49
CA LYS A 107 4.83 2.58 25.97
C LYS A 107 5.60 1.50 25.19
N VAL A 108 5.29 1.35 23.90
CA VAL A 108 6.05 0.47 22.99
C VAL A 108 7.35 1.17 22.61
N GLU A 109 8.48 0.49 22.81
CA GLU A 109 9.78 1.02 22.39
C GLU A 109 9.99 0.74 20.90
N VAL A 110 10.00 1.82 20.09
CA VAL A 110 10.18 1.71 18.64
C VAL A 110 11.65 1.97 18.29
N LEU A 111 12.26 0.99 17.65
CA LEU A 111 13.64 1.03 17.15
C LEU A 111 13.62 1.14 15.64
N TYR A 112 14.17 2.23 15.12
CA TYR A 112 14.26 2.42 13.69
C TYR A 112 15.50 1.74 13.10
N GLY A 113 15.29 0.75 12.24
CA GLY A 113 16.35 0.01 11.57
C GLY A 113 15.88 -1.34 11.02
N THR A 114 16.81 -2.08 10.42
CA THR A 114 16.59 -3.43 9.92
C THR A 114 16.96 -4.43 11.01
N ALA A 115 16.00 -5.25 11.43
CA ALA A 115 16.27 -6.36 12.33
C ALA A 115 16.80 -7.59 11.59
N LYS A 116 17.77 -8.26 12.19
CA LYS A 116 18.28 -9.58 11.79
C LYS A 116 18.24 -10.50 13.00
N LEU A 117 17.67 -11.70 12.84
CA LEU A 117 17.77 -12.75 13.86
C LEU A 117 19.23 -13.20 13.98
N THR A 118 19.77 -13.14 15.20
CA THR A 118 21.13 -13.60 15.52
C THR A 118 21.14 -14.89 16.34
N GLY A 119 19.96 -15.37 16.73
CA GLY A 119 19.75 -16.59 17.49
C GLY A 119 18.28 -16.76 17.85
N LYS A 120 17.96 -17.78 18.66
CA LYS A 120 16.58 -18.14 19.04
C LYS A 120 15.79 -16.98 19.67
N ASN A 121 16.48 -16.18 20.48
CA ASN A 121 15.89 -15.13 21.33
C ASN A 121 16.65 -13.81 21.21
N SER A 122 17.38 -13.62 20.11
CA SER A 122 18.20 -12.43 19.90
C SER A 122 18.08 -11.86 18.50
N LEU A 123 18.06 -10.54 18.45
CA LEU A 123 18.04 -9.75 17.22
C LEU A 123 19.14 -8.71 17.27
N GLU A 124 19.63 -8.34 16.10
CA GLU A 124 20.45 -7.15 15.90
C GLU A 124 19.64 -6.16 15.06
N VAL A 125 19.66 -4.89 15.44
CA VAL A 125 19.07 -3.80 14.66
C VAL A 125 20.18 -2.99 14.04
N SER A 126 20.17 -2.91 12.71
CA SER A 126 21.14 -2.15 11.93
C SER A 126 20.48 -1.01 11.18
N LYS A 127 21.10 0.17 11.20
CA LYS A 127 20.67 1.36 10.45
C LYS A 127 21.87 1.95 9.73
N ASP A 128 21.71 2.28 8.45
CA ASP A 128 22.79 2.86 7.62
C ASP A 128 24.09 2.03 7.65
N GLY A 129 23.95 0.70 7.61
CA GLY A 129 25.07 -0.25 7.62
C GLY A 129 25.75 -0.45 8.99
N LYS A 130 25.27 0.20 10.05
CA LYS A 130 25.84 0.09 11.41
C LYS A 130 24.86 -0.57 12.36
N VAL A 131 25.38 -1.43 13.22
CA VAL A 131 24.62 -1.98 14.36
C VAL A 131 24.30 -0.85 15.33
N VAL A 132 23.02 -0.61 15.57
CA VAL A 132 22.53 0.44 16.48
C VAL A 132 21.96 -0.13 17.78
N ALA A 133 21.51 -1.39 17.78
CA ALA A 133 21.05 -2.06 18.98
C ALA A 133 21.18 -3.59 18.88
N THR A 134 21.39 -4.23 20.03
CA THR A 134 21.24 -5.68 20.22
C THR A 134 20.07 -5.92 21.16
N ILE A 135 19.18 -6.82 20.79
CA ILE A 135 17.96 -7.12 21.52
C ILE A 135 17.98 -8.57 21.98
N LYS A 136 17.66 -8.80 23.25
CA LYS A 136 17.20 -10.08 23.79
C LYS A 136 15.70 -10.04 24.01
N SER A 137 14.99 -11.05 23.54
CA SER A 137 13.54 -11.10 23.65
C SER A 137 13.05 -12.50 23.98
N LYS A 138 12.12 -12.64 24.92
CA LYS A 138 11.54 -13.95 25.26
C LYS A 138 10.74 -14.51 24.08
N ASN A 139 10.04 -13.65 23.34
CA ASN A 139 9.27 -14.02 22.15
C ASN A 139 9.54 -13.04 21.01
N ILE A 140 9.55 -13.54 19.77
CA ILE A 140 9.74 -12.70 18.59
C ILE A 140 8.59 -12.96 17.62
N VAL A 141 7.93 -11.88 17.18
CA VAL A 141 6.87 -11.92 16.16
C VAL A 141 7.42 -11.33 14.87
N LEU A 142 7.51 -12.15 13.82
CA LEU A 142 7.92 -11.70 12.50
C LEU A 142 6.69 -11.20 11.73
N ALA A 143 6.63 -9.90 11.50
CA ALA A 143 5.57 -9.21 10.76
C ALA A 143 6.17 -8.39 9.60
N THR A 144 7.14 -8.97 8.89
CA THR A 144 7.97 -8.31 7.86
C THR A 144 7.21 -7.97 6.57
N GLY A 145 6.00 -8.50 6.39
CA GLY A 145 5.12 -8.18 5.28
C GLY A 145 5.56 -8.78 3.94
N ALA A 146 5.24 -8.09 2.85
CA ALA A 146 5.48 -8.52 1.48
C ALA A 146 6.17 -7.41 0.67
N ARG A 147 6.46 -7.67 -0.60
CA ARG A 147 6.94 -6.66 -1.56
C ARG A 147 6.39 -6.99 -2.95
N PRO A 148 6.31 -6.01 -3.87
CA PRO A 148 5.92 -6.28 -5.26
C PRO A 148 6.79 -7.38 -5.88
N ARG A 149 6.14 -8.32 -6.58
CA ARG A 149 6.81 -9.33 -7.38
C ARG A 149 7.13 -8.75 -8.75
N THR A 150 8.29 -9.06 -9.30
CA THR A 150 8.68 -8.72 -10.67
C THR A 150 8.60 -9.96 -11.56
N ILE A 151 8.55 -9.73 -12.88
CA ILE A 151 8.54 -10.79 -13.90
C ILE A 151 9.99 -10.98 -14.38
N PRO A 152 10.45 -12.23 -14.61
CA PRO A 152 11.77 -12.47 -15.20
C PRO A 152 11.98 -11.65 -16.48
N GLY A 153 13.15 -11.02 -16.60
CA GLY A 153 13.48 -10.16 -17.75
C GLY A 153 12.93 -8.73 -17.68
N VAL A 154 12.08 -8.40 -16.70
CA VAL A 154 11.55 -7.04 -16.52
C VAL A 154 12.22 -6.36 -15.33
N ALA A 155 13.08 -5.38 -15.61
CA ALA A 155 13.70 -4.55 -14.60
C ALA A 155 12.83 -3.33 -14.26
N ILE A 156 12.53 -3.12 -12.97
CA ILE A 156 11.81 -1.94 -12.49
C ILE A 156 12.78 -0.76 -12.43
N ASP A 157 12.59 0.22 -13.32
CA ASP A 157 13.42 1.44 -13.39
C ASP A 157 12.85 2.60 -12.54
N ARG A 158 11.63 2.44 -12.01
CA ARG A 158 10.90 3.45 -11.22
C ARG A 158 10.63 4.75 -11.97
N LYS A 159 10.68 4.71 -13.30
CA LYS A 159 10.42 5.85 -14.20
C LYS A 159 9.37 5.51 -15.24
N LYS A 160 9.59 4.45 -16.01
CA LYS A 160 8.67 3.93 -17.03
C LYS A 160 8.10 2.58 -16.62
N ILE A 161 8.95 1.72 -16.06
CA ILE A 161 8.56 0.42 -15.52
C ILE A 161 8.50 0.58 -14.01
N ILE A 162 7.26 0.67 -13.52
CA ILE A 162 6.93 1.04 -12.15
C ILE A 162 6.18 -0.08 -11.43
N THR A 163 6.12 0.00 -10.10
CA THR A 163 5.24 -0.84 -9.28
C THR A 163 4.06 -0.01 -8.77
N SER A 164 3.16 -0.66 -8.01
CA SER A 164 2.07 0.03 -7.31
C SER A 164 2.57 1.19 -6.44
N THR A 165 3.78 1.10 -5.89
CA THR A 165 4.39 2.12 -5.03
C THR A 165 4.52 3.46 -5.77
N GLU A 166 5.16 3.45 -6.94
CA GLU A 166 5.33 4.65 -7.75
C GLU A 166 3.98 5.09 -8.38
N ALA A 167 3.13 4.14 -8.77
CA ALA A 167 1.80 4.43 -9.34
C ALA A 167 0.88 5.22 -8.38
N MET A 168 1.11 5.19 -7.06
CA MET A 168 0.34 6.03 -6.12
C MET A 168 0.82 7.49 -6.06
N ASN A 169 1.98 7.79 -6.62
CA ASN A 169 2.66 9.07 -6.41
C ASN A 169 3.43 9.55 -7.64
N LEU A 170 2.88 9.30 -8.84
CA LEU A 170 3.46 9.86 -10.06
C LEU A 170 3.40 11.39 -10.04
N PRO A 171 4.44 12.09 -10.54
CA PRO A 171 4.44 13.55 -10.59
C PRO A 171 3.52 14.13 -11.66
N GLU A 172 3.18 13.32 -12.67
CA GLU A 172 2.36 13.73 -13.81
C GLU A 172 1.44 12.58 -14.21
N GLN A 173 0.26 12.92 -14.72
CA GLN A 173 -0.67 11.92 -15.24
C GLN A 173 -0.14 11.40 -16.59
N PRO A 174 0.05 10.08 -16.75
CA PRO A 174 0.49 9.54 -18.03
C PRO A 174 -0.65 9.57 -19.05
N PRO A 175 -0.37 9.83 -20.34
CA PRO A 175 -1.39 9.79 -21.39
C PRO A 175 -1.90 8.37 -21.64
N SER A 176 -1.05 7.36 -21.42
CA SER A 176 -1.42 5.95 -21.49
C SER A 176 -0.66 5.12 -20.44
N MET A 177 -1.23 3.99 -20.05
CA MET A 177 -0.63 3.08 -19.07
C MET A 177 -0.96 1.63 -19.42
N ILE A 178 0.07 0.80 -19.44
CA ILE A 178 -0.06 -0.66 -19.49
C ILE A 178 0.06 -1.20 -18.07
N ILE A 179 -0.91 -2.02 -17.66
CA ILE A 179 -0.93 -2.69 -16.36
C ILE A 179 -0.76 -4.19 -16.60
N ILE A 180 0.32 -4.74 -16.07
CA ILE A 180 0.61 -6.18 -16.17
C ILE A 180 0.12 -6.87 -14.90
N GLY A 181 -0.86 -7.77 -15.08
CA GLY A 181 -1.58 -8.46 -14.01
C GLY A 181 -2.90 -7.78 -13.65
N ALA A 182 -3.98 -8.55 -13.75
CA ALA A 182 -5.37 -8.15 -13.49
C ALA A 182 -5.87 -8.61 -12.10
N GLY A 183 -4.98 -8.71 -11.12
CA GLY A 183 -5.36 -8.84 -9.72
C GLY A 183 -5.96 -7.53 -9.16
N ALA A 184 -6.43 -7.57 -7.92
CA ALA A 184 -7.10 -6.42 -7.27
C ALA A 184 -6.32 -5.10 -7.39
N ILE A 185 -5.00 -5.13 -7.14
CA ILE A 185 -4.14 -3.94 -7.26
C ILE A 185 -4.15 -3.38 -8.68
N GLY A 186 -3.97 -4.25 -9.69
CA GLY A 186 -3.95 -3.83 -11.09
C GLY A 186 -5.28 -3.22 -11.53
N ILE A 187 -6.40 -3.85 -11.16
CA ILE A 187 -7.75 -3.35 -11.48
C ILE A 187 -8.07 -2.03 -10.76
N GLU A 188 -7.66 -1.87 -9.50
CA GLU A 188 -7.82 -0.61 -8.76
C GLU A 188 -7.09 0.56 -9.45
N PHE A 189 -5.85 0.36 -9.89
CA PHE A 189 -5.12 1.37 -10.63
C PHE A 189 -5.67 1.58 -12.05
N ALA A 190 -6.14 0.51 -12.71
CA ALA A 190 -6.78 0.62 -14.01
C ALA A 190 -7.99 1.55 -13.94
N TYR A 191 -8.85 1.33 -12.94
CA TYR A 191 -10.00 2.19 -12.68
C TYR A 191 -9.58 3.63 -12.36
N PHE A 192 -8.63 3.82 -11.45
CA PHE A 192 -8.18 5.16 -11.06
C PHE A 192 -7.67 5.96 -12.26
N TYR A 193 -6.70 5.44 -13.00
CA TYR A 193 -6.10 6.16 -14.13
C TYR A 193 -7.10 6.37 -15.28
N ASN A 194 -7.95 5.38 -15.58
CA ASN A 194 -8.99 5.51 -16.60
C ASN A 194 -10.02 6.58 -16.24
N ALA A 195 -10.44 6.67 -14.97
CA ALA A 195 -11.38 7.69 -14.51
C ALA A 195 -10.83 9.11 -14.74
N LEU A 196 -9.52 9.30 -14.63
CA LEU A 196 -8.84 10.57 -14.91
C LEU A 196 -8.56 10.78 -16.42
N GLY A 197 -8.87 9.81 -17.28
CA GLY A 197 -8.74 9.94 -18.73
C GLY A 197 -7.42 9.40 -19.32
N THR A 198 -6.58 8.73 -18.52
CA THR A 198 -5.44 7.98 -19.06
C THR A 198 -5.96 6.78 -19.87
N LYS A 199 -5.41 6.54 -21.06
CA LYS A 199 -5.71 5.33 -21.83
C LYS A 199 -5.09 4.12 -21.12
N VAL A 200 -5.92 3.21 -20.60
CA VAL A 200 -5.43 2.04 -19.84
C VAL A 200 -5.62 0.75 -20.63
N THR A 201 -4.55 -0.05 -20.69
CA THR A 201 -4.57 -1.43 -21.18
C THR A 201 -4.12 -2.37 -20.07
N VAL A 202 -4.96 -3.33 -19.69
CA VAL A 202 -4.65 -4.38 -18.72
C VAL A 202 -4.28 -5.66 -19.47
N VAL A 203 -3.16 -6.27 -19.12
CA VAL A 203 -2.65 -7.51 -19.72
C VAL A 203 -2.57 -8.58 -18.63
N GLU A 204 -3.29 -9.68 -18.82
CA GLU A 204 -3.36 -10.81 -17.89
C GLU A 204 -3.10 -12.12 -18.60
N MET A 205 -2.30 -12.98 -17.99
CA MET A 205 -1.96 -14.30 -18.53
C MET A 205 -3.08 -15.33 -18.26
N LEU A 206 -3.84 -15.12 -17.18
CA LEU A 206 -4.97 -15.96 -16.81
C LEU A 206 -6.24 -15.63 -17.62
N PRO A 207 -7.25 -16.52 -17.62
CA PRO A 207 -8.42 -16.39 -18.51
C PRO A 207 -9.35 -15.21 -18.22
N SER A 208 -9.18 -14.54 -17.08
CA SER A 208 -10.06 -13.44 -16.66
C SER A 208 -9.33 -12.50 -15.71
N ILE A 209 -9.88 -11.29 -15.56
CA ILE A 209 -9.51 -10.42 -14.43
C ILE A 209 -9.89 -11.11 -13.11
N LEU A 210 -9.28 -10.71 -11.99
CA LEU A 210 -9.58 -11.24 -10.65
C LEU A 210 -9.82 -12.77 -10.63
N PRO A 211 -8.88 -13.58 -11.14
CA PRO A 211 -9.13 -15.00 -11.46
C PRO A 211 -9.34 -15.90 -10.25
N LEU A 212 -9.12 -15.38 -9.04
CA LEU A 212 -9.38 -16.06 -7.77
C LEU A 212 -10.78 -15.78 -7.22
N GLU A 213 -11.50 -14.81 -7.79
CA GLU A 213 -12.84 -14.41 -7.37
C GLU A 213 -13.92 -15.19 -8.14
N ASP A 214 -15.16 -15.03 -7.71
CA ASP A 214 -16.31 -15.63 -8.37
C ASP A 214 -16.41 -15.22 -9.87
N LYS A 215 -16.66 -16.21 -10.73
CA LYS A 215 -16.65 -16.01 -12.19
C LYS A 215 -17.78 -15.09 -12.67
N GLU A 216 -18.94 -15.12 -12.03
CA GLU A 216 -20.06 -14.26 -12.42
C GLU A 216 -19.75 -12.80 -12.08
N ILE A 217 -19.20 -12.55 -10.90
CA ILE A 217 -18.75 -11.22 -10.46
C ILE A 217 -17.66 -10.68 -11.39
N THR A 218 -16.65 -11.50 -11.68
CA THR A 218 -15.55 -11.14 -12.59
C THR A 218 -16.06 -10.77 -13.98
N LYS A 219 -16.98 -11.56 -14.55
CA LYS A 219 -17.56 -11.28 -15.88
C LYS A 219 -18.35 -9.97 -15.90
N LEU A 220 -19.14 -9.70 -14.86
CA LEU A 220 -19.90 -8.45 -14.74
C LEU A 220 -18.98 -7.25 -14.60
N LEU A 221 -17.94 -7.36 -13.77
CA LEU A 221 -16.97 -6.31 -13.57
C LEU A 221 -16.18 -6.03 -14.85
N GLU A 222 -15.70 -7.06 -15.54
CA GLU A 222 -14.96 -6.91 -16.80
C GLU A 222 -15.79 -6.17 -17.86
N GLY A 223 -17.07 -6.54 -18.01
CA GLY A 223 -17.99 -5.84 -18.89
C GLY A 223 -18.20 -4.37 -18.50
N SER A 224 -18.26 -4.08 -17.20
CA SER A 224 -18.36 -2.70 -16.68
C SER A 224 -17.10 -1.89 -16.97
N LEU A 225 -15.90 -2.46 -16.79
CA LEU A 225 -14.62 -1.80 -17.04
C LEU A 225 -14.40 -1.54 -18.53
N LYS A 226 -14.73 -2.51 -19.40
CA LYS A 226 -14.67 -2.34 -20.86
C LYS A 226 -15.61 -1.23 -21.35
N LYS A 227 -16.83 -1.15 -20.81
CA LYS A 227 -17.77 -0.04 -21.10
C LYS A 227 -17.24 1.32 -20.65
N GLN A 228 -16.34 1.37 -19.68
CA GLN A 228 -15.68 2.60 -19.23
C GLN A 228 -14.43 2.95 -20.07
N GLY A 229 -14.08 2.15 -21.08
CA GLY A 229 -12.95 2.41 -21.98
C GLY A 229 -11.63 1.74 -21.59
N ILE A 230 -11.63 0.86 -20.57
CA ILE A 230 -10.43 0.09 -20.21
C ILE A 230 -10.29 -1.07 -21.18
N GLU A 231 -9.14 -1.13 -21.86
CA GLU A 231 -8.78 -2.27 -22.70
C GLU A 231 -8.28 -3.42 -21.80
N ILE A 232 -8.83 -4.62 -21.99
CA ILE A 232 -8.49 -5.79 -21.18
C ILE A 232 -8.13 -6.94 -22.13
N LEU A 233 -6.89 -7.40 -22.01
CA LEU A 233 -6.31 -8.49 -22.78
C LEU A 233 -6.05 -9.66 -21.82
N THR A 234 -6.91 -10.67 -21.85
CA THR A 234 -6.80 -11.94 -21.13
C THR A 234 -6.55 -13.07 -22.13
N ASN A 235 -6.10 -14.24 -21.65
CA ASN A 235 -5.86 -15.42 -22.48
C ASN A 235 -7.11 -16.28 -22.71
#